data_AF-A0A6P0XSX6-F1
#
_entry.id   AF-A0A6P0XSX6-F1
#
_cell.length_a   1.000
_cell.length_b   1.000
_cell.length_c   1.000
_cell.angle_alpha   90.00
_cell.angle_beta   90.00
_cell.angle_gamma   90.00
#
_symmetry.space_group_name_H-M   'P 1'
#
loop_
_entity.id
_entity.type
_entity.pdbx_description
1 polymer ?
#
loop_
_entity_poly.entity_id
_entity_poly.type
_entity_poly.pdbx_seq_one_letter_code
_entity_poly.pdbx_strand_id
1 'polypeptide(L)'
;MIEITSNQQDNVLAFTAHGRVTGEDYESVLIPAIEAKLKEKPKIRLLYNFGSDFSGFEAKALWDDAKVGLQHPTAWEKIAVVSDNKWVVGATK
;
A
#
# COMPACT_ATOMS: atom_id res chain seq x y z
N MET A 1 -11.10 -2.61 1.97
CA MET A 1 -10.48 -3.37 3.07
C MET A 1 -9.01 -3.60 2.74
N ILE A 2 -8.08 -3.31 3.67
CA ILE A 2 -6.66 -3.66 3.55
C ILE A 2 -6.26 -4.60 4.69
N GLU A 3 -5.56 -5.69 4.38
CA GLU A 3 -5.00 -6.64 5.35
C GLU A 3 -3.47 -6.66 5.30
N ILE A 4 -2.81 -6.86 6.45
CA ILE A 4 -1.34 -6.98 6.53
C ILE A 4 -0.92 -8.45 6.39
N THR A 5 -0.34 -8.80 5.25
CA THR A 5 0.17 -10.14 4.95
C THR A 5 1.67 -10.23 5.28
N SER A 6 2.02 -10.10 6.56
CA SER A 6 3.42 -9.98 7.01
C SER A 6 4.36 -11.07 6.44
N ASN A 7 5.47 -10.64 5.83
CA ASN A 7 6.53 -11.52 5.33
C ASN A 7 7.74 -11.44 6.28
N GLN A 8 8.33 -12.59 6.59
CA GLN A 8 9.40 -12.77 7.60
C GLN A 8 10.77 -12.16 7.20
N GLN A 9 10.85 -11.30 6.18
CA GLN A 9 12.07 -10.61 5.81
C GLN A 9 12.14 -9.23 6.48
N ASP A 10 13.26 -8.97 7.17
CA ASP A 10 13.54 -7.85 8.09
C ASP A 10 13.04 -6.45 7.67
N ASN A 11 12.90 -6.17 6.38
CA ASN A 11 12.54 -4.86 5.83
C ASN A 11 11.36 -4.86 4.84
N VAL A 12 10.56 -5.93 4.76
CA VAL A 12 9.41 -6.03 3.83
C VAL A 12 8.09 -5.87 4.58
N LEU A 13 7.26 -4.92 4.13
CA LEU A 13 5.84 -4.86 4.44
C LEU A 13 5.04 -5.36 3.24
N ALA A 14 4.07 -6.24 3.48
CA ALA A 14 3.19 -6.75 2.45
C ALA A 14 1.73 -6.58 2.89
N PHE A 15 0.90 -6.07 1.98
CA PHE A 15 -0.51 -5.78 2.20
C PHE A 15 -1.33 -6.43 1.08
N THR A 16 -2.54 -6.89 1.42
CA THR A 16 -3.53 -7.32 0.42
C THR A 16 -4.79 -6.45 0.51
N ALA A 17 -5.20 -5.90 -0.63
CA ALA A 17 -6.38 -5.07 -0.80
C ALA A 17 -7.56 -5.90 -1.31
N HIS A 18 -8.68 -5.82 -0.58
CA HIS A 18 -9.91 -6.58 -0.78
C HIS A 18 -11.14 -5.66 -0.91
N GLY A 19 -12.11 -6.09 -1.71
CA GLY A 19 -13.37 -5.40 -1.95
C GLY A 19 -13.18 -3.98 -2.50
N ARG A 20 -13.89 -3.01 -1.92
CA ARG A 20 -13.68 -1.58 -2.18
C ARG A 20 -12.72 -1.03 -1.12
N VAL A 21 -11.71 -0.28 -1.54
CA VAL A 21 -10.75 0.36 -0.61
C VAL A 21 -11.16 1.81 -0.36
N THR A 22 -11.20 2.18 0.92
CA THR A 22 -11.59 3.52 1.40
C THR A 22 -10.39 4.26 2.02
N GLY A 23 -10.56 5.54 2.36
CA GLY A 23 -9.53 6.30 3.09
C GLY A 23 -9.26 5.75 4.51
N GLU A 24 -10.29 5.20 5.16
CA GLU A 24 -10.17 4.61 6.50
C GLU A 24 -9.23 3.39 6.51
N ASP A 25 -9.19 2.59 5.43
CA ASP A 25 -8.23 1.50 5.28
C ASP A 25 -6.76 2.01 5.30
N TYR A 26 -6.51 3.19 4.73
CA TYR A 26 -5.18 3.80 4.69
C TYR A 26 -4.77 4.34 6.07
N GLU A 27 -5.66 5.06 6.74
CA GLU A 27 -5.38 5.67 8.06
C GLU A 27 -5.27 4.63 9.19
N SER A 28 -6.08 3.57 9.15
CA SER A 28 -6.13 2.57 10.22
C SER A 28 -5.12 1.43 10.06
N VAL A 29 -4.76 1.03 8.82
CA VAL A 29 -3.91 -0.13 8.55
C VAL A 29 -2.59 0.25 7.89
N LEU A 30 -2.63 0.99 6.78
CA LEU A 30 -1.45 1.20 5.94
C LEU A 30 -0.42 2.12 6.59
N ILE A 31 -0.84 3.32 7.02
CA ILE A 31 0.05 4.36 7.57
C ILE A 31 0.73 3.90 8.87
N PRO A 32 0.03 3.35 9.89
CA PRO A 32 0.66 2.95 11.15
C PRO A 32 1.70 1.82 10.98
N ALA A 33 1.44 0.87 10.08
CA ALA A 33 2.36 -0.22 9.79
C ALA A 33 3.66 0.27 9.13
N ILE A 34 3.56 1.27 8.25
CA ILE A 34 4.72 1.94 7.62
C ILE A 34 5.54 2.66 8.69
N GLU A 35 4.92 3.51 9.52
CA GLU A 35 5.65 4.26 10.56
C GLU A 35 6.34 3.35 11.59
N ALA A 36 5.69 2.26 12.00
CA ALA A 36 6.28 1.28 12.91
C ALA A 36 7.57 0.69 12.32
N LYS A 37 7.57 0.35 11.02
CA LYS A 37 8.74 -0.24 10.37
C LYS A 37 9.85 0.78 10.09
N LEU A 38 9.51 2.04 9.83
CA LEU A 38 10.48 3.12 9.65
C LEU A 38 11.25 3.49 10.93
N LYS A 39 10.69 3.19 12.11
CA LYS A 39 11.40 3.32 13.40
C LYS A 39 12.49 2.25 13.59
N GLU A 40 12.36 1.10 12.93
CA GLU A 40 13.34 -0.01 13.01
C GLU A 40 14.39 0.04 11.89
N LYS A 41 13.99 0.45 10.67
CA LYS A 41 14.85 0.44 9.48
C LYS A 41 14.71 1.77 8.71
N PRO A 42 15.82 2.41 8.31
CA PRO A 42 15.77 3.66 7.52
C PRO A 42 15.28 3.46 6.08
N LYS A 43 15.14 2.19 5.64
CA LYS A 43 14.66 1.80 4.32
C LYS A 43 13.77 0.56 4.40
N ILE A 44 12.62 0.63 3.74
CA ILE A 44 11.62 -0.46 3.70
C ILE A 44 11.22 -0.79 2.26
N ARG A 45 10.74 -2.01 2.07
CA ARG A 45 10.17 -2.51 0.83
C ARG A 45 8.67 -2.73 1.00
N LEU A 46 7.88 -2.30 0.03
CA LEU A 46 6.43 -2.47 0.01
C LEU A 46 6.04 -3.51 -1.05
N LEU A 47 5.20 -4.47 -0.68
CA LEU A 47 4.45 -5.31 -1.60
C LEU A 47 2.96 -4.99 -1.42
N TYR A 48 2.30 -4.53 -2.47
CA TYR A 48 0.89 -4.20 -2.46
C TYR A 48 0.15 -5.13 -3.43
N ASN A 49 -0.58 -6.10 -2.87
CA ASN A 49 -1.32 -7.11 -3.60
C ASN A 49 -2.79 -6.69 -3.71
N PHE A 50 -3.37 -6.74 -4.90
CA PHE A 50 -4.79 -6.53 -5.11
C PHE A 50 -5.46 -7.90 -5.27
N GLY A 51 -6.31 -8.26 -4.31
CA GLY A 51 -7.06 -9.51 -4.33
C GLY A 51 -8.01 -9.63 -5.52
N SER A 52 -8.43 -10.86 -5.83
CA SER A 52 -9.33 -11.15 -6.96
C SER A 52 -10.73 -10.54 -6.80
N ASP A 53 -11.12 -10.21 -5.58
CA ASP A 53 -12.37 -9.53 -5.18
C ASP A 53 -12.25 -8.00 -5.15
N PHE A 54 -11.07 -7.44 -5.48
CA PHE A 54 -10.86 -5.99 -5.54
C PHE A 54 -11.74 -5.33 -6.62
N SER A 55 -12.63 -4.45 -6.17
CA SER A 55 -13.66 -3.76 -6.96
C SER A 55 -13.34 -2.28 -7.23
N GLY A 56 -12.25 -1.76 -6.67
CA GLY A 56 -11.76 -0.40 -6.90
C GLY A 56 -11.60 0.44 -5.64
N PHE A 57 -11.28 1.71 -5.85
CA PHE A 57 -11.14 2.74 -4.81
C PHE A 57 -12.36 3.67 -4.80
N GLU A 58 -12.61 4.34 -3.68
CA GLU A 58 -13.68 5.32 -3.57
C GLU A 58 -13.31 6.72 -4.11
N ALA A 59 -14.15 7.27 -5.00
CA ALA A 59 -14.00 8.62 -5.53
C ALA A 59 -15.00 9.57 -4.83
N LYS A 60 -14.58 10.70 -4.28
CA LYS A 60 -13.65 11.61 -4.94
C LYS A 60 -12.24 11.56 -4.40
N ALA A 61 -12.06 10.93 -3.23
CA ALA A 61 -10.81 10.75 -2.49
C ALA A 61 -9.96 9.51 -2.84
N LEU A 62 -9.93 9.13 -4.12
CA LEU A 62 -8.95 8.21 -4.71
C LEU A 62 -7.48 8.47 -4.30
N TRP A 63 -6.95 9.70 -4.23
CA TRP A 63 -7.15 10.90 -5.10
C TRP A 63 -6.05 11.88 -4.78
N ASP A 64 -6.29 12.59 -3.70
CA ASP A 64 -5.48 13.65 -3.21
C ASP A 64 -4.35 13.02 -2.41
N ASP A 65 -4.66 11.85 -1.82
CA ASP A 65 -4.13 11.21 -0.63
C ASP A 65 -4.01 9.68 -0.80
N ALA A 66 -3.07 9.13 -1.57
CA ALA A 66 -1.73 9.66 -1.71
C ALA A 66 -1.22 10.11 -0.31
N LYS A 67 -0.85 11.35 0.06
CA LYS A 67 -0.45 12.60 -0.63
C LYS A 67 0.98 12.84 -0.18
N VAL A 68 1.78 13.63 -0.90
CA VAL A 68 3.12 14.04 -0.37
C VAL A 68 4.24 12.95 -0.39
N GLY A 69 4.23 11.97 -1.31
CA GLY A 69 5.26 10.89 -1.42
C GLY A 69 5.42 9.72 -0.40
N LEU A 70 4.71 9.52 0.71
CA LEU A 70 3.52 10.20 1.19
C LEU A 70 3.73 10.87 2.58
N GLN A 71 4.95 10.79 3.12
CA GLN A 71 5.68 11.91 3.79
C GLN A 71 7.22 11.75 3.72
N HIS A 72 7.73 10.52 3.50
CA HIS A 72 9.16 10.24 3.35
C HIS A 72 9.50 9.52 2.03
N PRO A 73 9.64 10.23 0.90
CA PRO A 73 9.95 9.60 -0.39
C PRO A 73 11.33 8.89 -0.42
N THR A 74 12.25 9.27 0.48
CA THR A 74 13.60 8.67 0.62
C THR A 74 13.63 7.35 1.39
N ALA A 75 12.54 6.98 2.06
CA ALA A 75 12.48 5.79 2.91
C ALA A 75 12.10 4.51 2.15
N TRP A 76 11.64 4.63 0.90
CA TRP A 76 11.31 3.51 0.04
C TRP A 76 12.56 2.94 -0.64
N GLU A 77 12.81 1.64 -0.45
CA GLU A 77 13.84 0.93 -1.21
C GLU A 77 13.29 0.34 -2.51
N LYS A 78 12.12 -0.31 -2.43
CA LYS A 78 11.36 -0.85 -3.56
C LYS A 78 9.87 -0.88 -3.24
N ILE A 79 9.04 -0.68 -4.25
CA ILE A 79 7.60 -0.90 -4.21
C ILE A 79 7.26 -1.90 -5.32
N ALA A 80 6.55 -2.96 -4.97
CA ALA A 80 6.04 -3.96 -5.91
C ALA A 80 4.51 -3.98 -5.83
N VAL A 81 3.85 -3.93 -6.99
CA VAL A 81 2.39 -4.02 -7.09
C VAL A 81 2.02 -5.30 -7.82
N VAL A 82 1.10 -6.08 -7.25
CA VAL A 82 0.57 -7.31 -7.85
C VAL A 82 -0.93 -7.10 -8.06
N SER A 83 -1.41 -7.26 -9.29
CA SER A 83 -2.83 -7.10 -9.61
C SER A 83 -3.20 -7.78 -10.92
N ASP A 84 -4.31 -8.52 -10.93
CA ASP A 84 -4.94 -9.01 -12.16
C ASP A 84 -5.81 -7.92 -12.85
N ASN A 85 -6.06 -6.81 -12.16
CA ASN A 85 -6.86 -5.70 -12.68
C ASN A 85 -6.04 -4.88 -13.68
N LYS A 86 -6.32 -5.06 -14.98
CA LYS A 86 -5.58 -4.40 -16.09
C LYS A 86 -5.45 -2.88 -15.98
N TRP A 87 -6.41 -2.19 -15.36
CA TRP A 87 -6.36 -0.74 -15.16
C TRP A 87 -5.37 -0.33 -14.06
N VAL A 88 -5.17 -1.17 -13.03
CA VAL A 88 -4.14 -0.99 -11.98
C VAL A 88 -2.76 -1.20 -12.57
N VAL A 89 -2.58 -2.25 -13.39
CA VAL A 89 -1.33 -2.51 -14.13
C VAL A 89 -1.02 -1.36 -15.10
N GLY A 90 -2.04 -0.79 -15.75
CA GLY A 90 -1.89 0.38 -16.62
C GLY A 90 -1.46 1.66 -15.89
N ALA A 91 -1.71 1.76 -14.57
CA ALA A 91 -1.40 2.93 -13.75
C ALA A 91 -0.05 2.85 -13.01
N THR A 92 0.71 1.76 -13.15
CA THR A 92 1.91 1.45 -12.35
C THR A 92 3.20 1.38 -13.18
N LYS A 93 3.32 2.26 -14.19
CA LYS A 93 4.43 2.31 -15.16
C LYS A 93 5.52 3.32 -14.81
#